data_AF-A0A1G1PLK7-F1
#
_entry.id   AF-A0A1G1PLK7-F1
#
_cell.length_a   1.000
_cell.length_b   1.000
_cell.length_c   1.000
_cell.angle_alpha   90.00
_cell.angle_beta   90.00
_cell.angle_gamma   90.00
#
_symmetry.space_group_name_H-M   'P 1'
#
loop_
_entity.id
_entity.type
_entity.pdbx_description
1 polymer ?
#
loop_
_entity_poly.entity_id
_entity_poly.type
_entity_poly.pdbx_seq_one_letter_code
_entity_poly.pdbx_strand_id
1 'polypeptide(L)'
;MGRGMLKIFASVIVLTFVLGCAGSAQYLSGKEHLEAKDWLHAGDLSYQVKDWDNAQYYYDLLVKKYPDSYYGKKAKENLVYVNHQRSLIGKAVRKGTEALEPVF
;
A
#
# COMPACT_ATOMS: atom_id res chain seq x y z
N MET A 1 42.10 -28.72 15.99
CA MET A 1 41.03 -27.71 15.93
C MET A 1 40.06 -28.10 14.83
N GLY A 2 38.88 -28.60 15.21
CA GLY A 2 38.06 -29.51 14.40
C GLY A 2 37.04 -28.83 13.48
N ARG A 3 36.88 -29.41 12.28
CA ARG A 3 35.90 -29.06 11.21
C ARG A 3 34.44 -28.95 11.67
N GLY A 4 34.10 -29.34 12.91
CA GLY A 4 32.78 -29.18 13.50
C GLY A 4 32.45 -27.76 13.96
N MET A 5 33.45 -26.98 14.39
CA MET A 5 33.23 -25.63 14.94
C MET A 5 32.82 -24.62 13.85
N LEU A 6 33.32 -24.80 12.61
CA LEU A 6 33.00 -23.96 11.46
C LEU A 6 31.55 -24.11 10.97
N LYS A 7 30.94 -25.29 11.14
CA LYS A 7 29.54 -25.55 10.74
C LYS A 7 28.55 -24.83 11.65
N ILE A 8 28.87 -24.70 12.94
CA ILE A 8 28.01 -24.02 13.92
C ILE A 8 27.95 -22.51 13.62
N PHE A 9 29.09 -21.90 13.30
CA PHE A 9 29.13 -20.48 12.89
C PHE A 9 28.36 -20.23 11.58
N ALA A 10 28.45 -21.14 10.60
CA ALA A 10 27.68 -21.02 9.37
C ALA A 10 26.16 -21.09 9.62
N SER A 11 25.69 -21.96 10.52
CA SER A 11 24.27 -22.05 10.86
C SER A 11 23.74 -20.84 11.63
N VAL A 12 24.55 -20.20 12.48
CA VAL A 12 24.14 -18.99 13.23
C VAL A 12 24.01 -17.76 12.32
N ILE A 13 24.85 -17.64 11.29
CA ILE A 13 24.79 -16.54 10.30
C ILE A 13 23.55 -16.66 9.41
N VAL A 14 23.13 -17.88 9.09
CA VAL A 14 21.88 -18.11 8.33
C VAL A 14 20.64 -17.81 9.19
N LEU A 15 20.70 -18.06 10.50
CA LEU A 15 19.56 -17.82 11.40
C LEU A 15 19.29 -16.33 11.65
N THR A 16 20.31 -15.48 11.67
CA THR A 16 20.13 -14.02 11.84
C THR A 16 19.57 -13.34 10.58
N PHE A 17 19.80 -13.93 9.40
CA PHE A 17 19.27 -13.38 8.15
C PHE A 17 17.76 -13.57 8.00
N VAL A 18 17.20 -14.61 8.62
CA VAL A 18 15.75 -14.90 8.57
C VAL A 18 14.94 -14.01 9.53
N LEU A 19 15.57 -13.45 10.57
CA LEU A 19 14.91 -12.59 11.56
C LEU A 19 14.97 -11.09 11.24
N GLY A 20 15.72 -10.68 10.20
CA GLY A 20 15.90 -9.28 9.81
C GLY A 20 14.73 -8.64 9.04
N CYS A 21 13.71 -9.42 8.65
CA CYS A 21 12.54 -8.90 7.93
C CYS A 21 11.36 -8.53 8.83
N ALA A 22 11.56 -8.38 10.13
CA ALA A 22 10.60 -7.69 10.99
C ALA A 22 10.72 -6.17 10.71
N GLY A 23 10.12 -5.75 9.59
CA GLY A 23 10.18 -4.39 9.08
C GLY A 23 9.84 -3.36 10.15
N SER A 24 10.85 -2.67 10.65
CA SER A 24 10.69 -1.48 11.48
C SER A 24 9.84 -0.49 10.70
N ALA A 25 8.69 -0.09 11.26
CA ALA A 25 7.82 0.90 10.62
C ALA A 25 8.64 2.15 10.27
N GLN A 26 8.68 2.51 8.99
CA GLN A 26 9.44 3.67 8.54
C GLN A 26 8.77 4.93 9.11
N TYR A 27 9.46 5.60 10.03
CA TYR A 27 9.00 6.86 10.60
C TYR A 27 9.40 8.01 9.68
N LEU A 28 8.43 8.64 9.02
CA LEU A 28 8.66 9.79 8.16
C LEU A 28 8.70 11.08 8.99
N SER A 29 9.56 12.01 8.60
CA SER A 29 9.66 13.32 9.26
C SER A 29 9.78 14.46 8.24
N GLY A 30 9.49 15.69 8.71
CA GLY A 30 9.62 16.90 7.90
C GLY A 30 8.85 16.83 6.58
N LYS A 31 9.54 17.08 5.47
CA LYS A 31 8.94 17.14 4.12
C LYS A 31 8.30 15.82 3.68
N GLU A 32 8.93 14.69 3.99
CA GLU A 32 8.41 13.38 3.58
C GLU A 32 7.11 13.03 4.31
N HIS A 33 7.02 13.40 5.59
CA HIS A 33 5.78 13.24 6.36
C HIS A 33 4.63 14.06 5.76
N LEU A 34 4.89 15.32 5.43
CA LEU A 34 3.88 16.21 4.85
C LEU A 34 3.44 15.71 3.47
N GLU A 35 4.38 15.36 2.60
CA GLU A 35 4.08 14.83 1.27
C GLU A 35 3.26 13.53 1.34
N ALA A 36 3.66 12.58 2.21
CA ALA A 36 2.92 11.34 2.38
C ALA A 36 1.51 11.58 2.96
N LYS A 37 1.37 12.54 3.88
CA LYS A 37 0.08 12.94 4.44
C LYS A 37 -0.82 13.57 3.37
N ASP A 38 -0.26 14.45 2.53
CA ASP A 38 -1.01 15.14 1.47
C ASP A 38 -1.47 14.15 0.40
N TRP A 39 -0.61 13.22 -0.02
CA TRP A 39 -1.00 12.15 -0.94
C TRP A 39 -2.07 11.25 -0.34
N LEU A 40 -1.97 10.87 0.93
CA LEU A 40 -3.00 10.05 1.57
C LEU A 40 -4.34 10.79 1.60
N HIS A 41 -4.32 12.07 1.94
CA HIS A 41 -5.51 12.90 1.96
C HIS A 41 -6.14 13.07 0.57
N ALA A 42 -5.33 13.31 -0.47
CA ALA A 42 -5.80 13.41 -1.84
C ALA A 42 -6.44 12.08 -2.31
N GLY A 43 -5.79 10.95 -2.02
CA GLY A 43 -6.36 9.62 -2.31
C GLY A 43 -7.68 9.38 -1.59
N ASP A 44 -7.77 9.74 -0.31
CA ASP A 44 -9.00 9.61 0.50
C ASP A 44 -10.14 10.49 -0.04
N LEU A 45 -9.85 11.71 -0.48
CA LEU A 45 -10.84 12.59 -1.11
C LEU A 45 -11.33 12.01 -2.44
N SER A 46 -10.42 11.55 -3.31
CA SER A 46 -10.76 10.88 -4.56
C SER A 46 -11.60 9.63 -4.33
N TYR A 47 -11.27 8.83 -3.31
CA TYR A 47 -12.06 7.67 -2.91
C TYR A 47 -13.48 8.05 -2.50
N GLN A 48 -13.65 9.11 -1.69
CA GLN A 48 -14.96 9.57 -1.23
C GLN A 48 -15.87 10.00 -2.40
N VAL A 49 -15.29 10.65 -3.42
CA VAL A 49 -16.04 11.06 -4.62
C VAL A 49 -16.12 9.97 -5.69
N LYS A 50 -15.71 8.72 -5.36
CA LYS A 50 -15.71 7.55 -6.26
C LYS A 50 -14.86 7.72 -7.51
N ASP A 51 -13.90 8.64 -7.48
CA ASP A 51 -12.88 8.78 -8.49
C ASP A 51 -11.78 7.72 -8.24
N TRP A 52 -12.08 6.51 -8.68
CA TRP A 52 -11.25 5.34 -8.41
C TRP A 52 -9.88 5.41 -9.07
N ASP A 53 -9.75 6.13 -10.19
CA ASP A 53 -8.49 6.24 -10.92
C ASP A 53 -7.52 7.17 -10.18
N ASN A 54 -7.98 8.34 -9.73
CA ASN A 54 -7.15 9.23 -8.91
C ASN A 54 -6.88 8.66 -7.52
N ALA A 55 -7.86 8.00 -6.89
CA ALA A 55 -7.66 7.33 -5.61
C ALA A 55 -6.55 6.29 -5.72
N GLN A 56 -6.57 5.45 -6.76
CA GLN A 56 -5.52 4.50 -7.01
C GLN A 56 -4.16 5.18 -7.19
N TYR A 57 -4.10 6.22 -8.03
CA TYR A 57 -2.84 6.91 -8.34
C TYR A 57 -2.12 7.39 -7.07
N TYR A 58 -2.81 8.10 -6.18
CA TYR A 58 -2.19 8.62 -4.95
C TYR A 58 -1.79 7.51 -3.97
N TYR A 59 -2.61 6.46 -3.85
CA TYR A 59 -2.25 5.34 -3.00
C TYR A 59 -1.06 4.54 -3.56
N ASP A 60 -0.96 4.37 -4.88
CA ASP A 60 0.19 3.73 -5.54
C ASP A 60 1.49 4.52 -5.28
N LEU A 61 1.44 5.87 -5.30
CA LEU A 61 2.59 6.70 -4.94
C LEU A 61 3.08 6.42 -3.52
N LEU A 62 2.17 6.28 -2.55
CA LEU A 62 2.50 5.98 -1.15
C LEU A 62 3.08 4.58 -0.97
N VAL A 63 2.48 3.57 -1.60
CA VAL A 63 2.98 2.19 -1.53
C VAL A 63 4.34 2.07 -2.18
N LYS A 64 4.58 2.78 -3.29
CA LYS A 64 5.87 2.73 -4.00
C LYS A 64 6.97 3.49 -3.27
N LYS A 65 6.67 4.68 -2.73
CA LYS A 65 7.69 5.57 -2.15
C LYS A 65 7.92 5.33 -0.66
N TYR A 66 6.87 4.98 0.09
CA TYR A 66 6.91 4.84 1.54
C TYR A 66 6.29 3.51 2.02
N PRO A 67 6.68 2.36 1.45
CA PRO A 67 5.99 1.07 1.62
C PRO A 67 5.82 0.62 3.08
N ASP A 68 6.83 0.86 3.92
CA ASP A 68 6.85 0.40 5.31
C ASP A 68 6.38 1.45 6.32
N SER A 69 6.02 2.65 5.84
CA SER A 69 5.47 3.72 6.67
C SER A 69 3.99 3.47 7.02
N TYR A 70 3.48 4.19 8.00
CA TYR A 70 2.03 4.23 8.29
C TYR A 70 1.22 4.53 7.03
N TYR A 71 1.65 5.51 6.23
CA TYR A 71 0.94 5.95 5.03
C TYR A 71 0.92 4.90 3.94
N GLY A 72 2.06 4.24 3.68
CA GLY A 72 2.15 3.15 2.70
C GLY A 72 1.29 1.95 3.08
N LYS A 73 1.30 1.55 4.36
CA LYS A 73 0.46 0.46 4.86
C LYS A 73 -1.03 0.76 4.70
N LYS A 74 -1.45 1.96 5.12
CA LYS A 74 -2.86 2.40 4.98
C LYS A 74 -3.28 2.54 3.51
N ALA A 75 -2.41 3.06 2.65
CA ALA A 75 -2.65 3.13 1.21
C ALA A 75 -2.83 1.74 0.60
N LYS A 76 -2.02 0.76 1.01
CA LYS A 76 -2.15 -0.63 0.58
C LYS A 76 -3.49 -1.25 0.97
N GLU A 77 -3.97 -0.97 2.18
CA GLU A 77 -5.30 -1.39 2.64
C GLU A 77 -6.41 -0.75 1.79
N ASN A 78 -6.33 0.58 1.56
CA ASN A 78 -7.31 1.31 0.76
C ASN A 78 -7.33 0.83 -0.71
N LEU A 79 -6.18 0.47 -1.28
CA LEU A 79 -6.08 -0.08 -2.64
C LEU A 79 -6.85 -1.38 -2.82
N VAL A 80 -7.03 -2.20 -1.79
CA VAL A 80 -7.87 -3.41 -1.88
C VAL A 80 -9.30 -3.02 -2.27
N TYR A 81 -9.86 -2.02 -1.59
CA TYR A 81 -11.21 -1.52 -1.87
C TYR A 81 -11.29 -0.82 -3.23
N VAL A 82 -10.32 0.04 -3.55
CA VAL A 82 -10.28 0.72 -4.86
C VAL A 82 -10.23 -0.30 -6.00
N ASN A 83 -9.36 -1.30 -5.92
CA ASN A 83 -9.25 -2.34 -6.95
C ASN A 83 -10.53 -3.17 -7.08
N HIS A 84 -11.22 -3.44 -5.97
CA HIS A 84 -12.54 -4.09 -6.00
C HIS A 84 -13.56 -3.23 -6.76
N GLN A 85 -13.62 -1.92 -6.50
CA GLN A 85 -14.51 -1.00 -7.20
C GLN A 85 -14.14 -0.77 -8.68
N ARG A 86 -12.85 -0.91 -9.04
CA ARG A 86 -12.37 -0.80 -10.44
C ARG A 86 -12.54 -2.08 -11.25
N SER A 87 -12.69 -3.23 -10.60
CA SER A 87 -12.88 -4.53 -11.24
C SER A 87 -14.07 -4.48 -12.22
N LEU A 88 -14.11 -5.43 -13.17
CA LEU A 88 -15.16 -5.53 -14.19
C LEU A 88 -16.58 -5.52 -13.58
N ILE A 89 -16.73 -6.07 -12.38
CA ILE A 89 -17.95 -6.03 -11.59
C ILE A 89 -18.31 -4.58 -11.25
N GLY A 90 -17.38 -3.79 -10.72
CA GLY A 90 -17.61 -2.38 -10.40
C GLY A 90 -17.89 -1.53 -11.64
N LYS A 91 -17.21 -1.78 -12.77
CA LYS A 91 -17.53 -1.11 -14.05
C LYS A 91 -18.94 -1.45 -14.56
N ALA A 92 -19.36 -2.72 -14.45
CA ALA A 92 -20.69 -3.16 -14.85
C ALA A 92 -21.79 -2.54 -13.95
N VAL A 93 -21.57 -2.51 -12.63
CA VAL A 93 -22.47 -1.86 -11.66
C VAL A 93 -22.62 -0.37 -11.99
N ARG A 94 -21.51 0.33 -12.27
CA ARG A 94 -21.54 1.78 -12.54
C ARG A 94 -22.31 2.12 -13.83
N LYS A 95 -22.06 1.37 -14.92
CA LYS A 95 -22.85 1.48 -16.15
C LYS A 95 -24.33 1.16 -15.95
N GLY A 96 -24.63 0.16 -15.11
CA GLY A 96 -25.99 -0.17 -14.73
C GLY A 96 -26.68 0.98 -14.00
N THR A 97 -26.01 1.63 -13.06
CA THR A 97 -26.55 2.80 -12.35
C THR A 97 -26.71 4.02 -13.25
N GLU A 98 -25.74 4.34 -14.12
CA GLU A 98 -25.84 5.44 -15.08
C GLU A 98 -27.03 5.26 -16.05
N ALA A 99 -27.33 4.03 -16.46
CA ALA A 99 -28.47 3.72 -17.32
C ALA A 99 -29.83 3.80 -16.60
N LEU A 100 -29.83 3.79 -15.27
CA LEU A 100 -31.02 3.85 -14.42
C LEU A 100 -31.25 5.25 -13.83
N GLU A 101 -30.27 6.15 -13.91
CA GLU A 101 -30.48 7.54 -13.54
C GLU A 101 -31.42 8.20 -14.57
N PRO A 102 -32.54 8.78 -14.11
CA PRO A 102 -33.49 9.39 -15.03
C PRO A 102 -32.88 10.64 -15.65
N VAL A 103 -32.97 10.73 -16.98
CA VAL A 103 -32.61 11.92 -17.74
C VAL A 103 -33.63 13.00 -17.43
N PHE A 104 -33.32 13.89 -16.49
CA PHE A 104 -34.07 15.11 -16.22
C PHE A 104 -33.20 16.34 -16.48
#